data_AF-A0A943JRQ0-F1
#
_entry.id   AF-A0A943JRQ0-F1
#
_cell.length_a   1.000
_cell.length_b   1.000
_cell.length_c   1.000
_cell.angle_alpha   90.00
_cell.angle_beta   90.00
_cell.angle_gamma   90.00
#
_symmetry.space_group_name_H-M   'P 1'
#
loop_
_entity.id
_entity.type
_entity.pdbx_description
1 polymer ?
#
loop_
_entity_poly.entity_id
_entity_poly.type
_entity_poly.pdbx_seq_one_letter_code
_entity_poly.pdbx_strand_id
1 'polypeptide(L)'
;MKKYYFLIFLILFSSCTSLKTLRLNNELQNSLSPLIAINKTTEKDIIDIFGKPYFIVSRKESPYTYIYHKGTYYTKNNVQNKKILKALLPVEIVYSQKVIKETFLEVYFDIDSKIVKGYKIEKYPEKKKKVTSDKKTLEKLENEKRLRDKYRNADPTDILNNLLFKEL
;
A
#
# COMPACT_ATOMS: atom_id res chain seq x y z
N MET A 1 -3.72 -33.63 -27.21
CA MET A 1 -4.90 -32.96 -26.61
C MET A 1 -4.72 -32.49 -25.16
N LYS A 2 -4.07 -33.24 -24.25
CA LYS A 2 -3.90 -32.84 -22.82
C LYS A 2 -3.18 -31.49 -22.55
N LYS A 3 -2.26 -31.06 -23.42
CA LYS A 3 -1.50 -29.80 -23.24
C LYS A 3 -2.33 -28.52 -23.48
N TYR A 4 -3.36 -28.58 -24.32
CA TYR A 4 -4.22 -27.42 -24.62
C TYR A 4 -5.18 -27.09 -23.47
N TYR A 5 -5.72 -28.12 -22.80
CA TYR A 5 -6.57 -27.93 -21.62
C TYR A 5 -5.81 -27.32 -20.44
N PHE A 6 -4.53 -27.68 -20.26
CA PHE A 6 -3.67 -27.10 -19.21
C PHE A 6 -3.42 -25.60 -19.44
N LEU A 7 -3.21 -25.19 -20.69
CA LEU A 7 -3.03 -23.78 -21.06
C LEU A 7 -4.33 -22.96 -20.84
N ILE A 8 -5.49 -23.53 -21.21
CA ILE A 8 -6.80 -22.91 -21.00
C ILE A 8 -7.11 -22.77 -19.49
N PHE A 9 -6.79 -23.79 -18.68
CA PHE A 9 -6.94 -23.72 -17.22
C PHE A 9 -6.05 -22.62 -16.61
N LEU A 10 -4.81 -22.47 -17.08
CA LEU A 10 -3.86 -21.46 -16.59
C LEU A 10 -4.32 -20.03 -16.91
N ILE A 11 -4.91 -19.82 -18.10
CA ILE A 11 -5.50 -18.55 -18.50
C ILE A 11 -6.74 -18.25 -17.65
N LEU A 12 -7.64 -19.21 -17.47
CA LEU A 12 -8.87 -19.03 -16.69
C LEU A 12 -8.60 -18.71 -15.20
N PHE A 13 -7.62 -19.39 -14.58
CA PHE A 13 -7.25 -19.14 -13.18
C PHE A 13 -6.56 -17.79 -12.96
N SER A 14 -5.78 -17.30 -13.93
CA SER A 14 -5.14 -15.99 -13.85
C SER A 14 -6.08 -14.83 -14.17
N SER A 15 -7.10 -15.03 -15.02
CA SER A 15 -8.15 -14.04 -15.26
C SER A 15 -9.15 -13.90 -14.10
N CYS A 16 -9.38 -14.95 -13.31
CA CYS A 16 -10.30 -14.91 -12.18
C CYS A 16 -9.78 -14.03 -11.03
N THR A 17 -8.47 -14.07 -10.74
CA THR A 17 -7.84 -13.19 -9.74
C THR A 17 -7.79 -11.73 -10.18
N SER A 18 -7.55 -11.49 -11.48
CA SER A 18 -7.61 -10.15 -12.10
C SER A 18 -9.01 -9.53 -11.98
N LEU A 19 -10.05 -10.25 -12.40
CA LEU A 19 -11.42 -9.75 -12.40
C LEU A 19 -11.93 -9.47 -10.97
N LYS A 20 -11.60 -10.34 -10.02
CA LYS A 20 -11.95 -10.16 -8.60
C LYS A 20 -11.29 -8.92 -8.00
N THR A 21 -10.04 -8.64 -8.38
CA THR A 21 -9.31 -7.45 -7.91
C THR A 21 -9.86 -6.17 -8.53
N LEU A 22 -10.17 -6.19 -9.83
CA LEU A 22 -10.80 -5.05 -10.52
C LEU A 22 -12.15 -4.70 -9.90
N ARG A 23 -12.99 -5.71 -9.68
CA ARG A 23 -14.31 -5.55 -9.05
C ARG A 23 -14.20 -4.93 -7.65
N LEU A 24 -13.27 -5.44 -6.83
CA LEU A 24 -13.01 -4.92 -5.50
C LEU A 24 -12.59 -3.44 -5.50
N ASN A 25 -11.70 -3.05 -6.42
CA ASN A 25 -11.26 -1.65 -6.55
C ASN A 25 -12.43 -0.75 -6.94
N ASN A 26 -13.28 -1.20 -7.87
CA ASN A 26 -14.48 -0.45 -8.27
C ASN A 26 -15.47 -0.31 -7.11
N GLU A 27 -15.74 -1.38 -6.37
CA GLU A 27 -16.62 -1.35 -5.20
C GLU A 27 -16.09 -0.40 -4.12
N LEU A 28 -14.78 -0.41 -3.86
CA LEU A 28 -14.11 0.54 -2.98
C LEU A 28 -14.23 1.99 -3.48
N GLN A 29 -13.95 2.22 -4.76
CA GLN A 29 -14.00 3.56 -5.34
C GLN A 29 -15.43 4.13 -5.26
N ASN A 30 -16.43 3.32 -5.58
CA ASN A 30 -17.85 3.68 -5.49
C ASN A 30 -18.25 3.99 -4.04
N SER A 31 -17.79 3.19 -3.08
CA SER A 31 -18.06 3.37 -1.65
C SER A 31 -17.46 4.66 -1.08
N LEU A 32 -16.29 5.08 -1.59
CA LEU A 32 -15.62 6.30 -1.15
C LEU A 32 -16.08 7.55 -1.92
N SER A 33 -16.72 7.39 -3.08
CA SER A 33 -17.18 8.51 -3.91
C SER A 33 -18.09 9.51 -3.18
N PRO A 34 -18.98 9.12 -2.23
CA PRO A 34 -19.79 10.08 -1.48
C PRO A 34 -18.96 10.91 -0.49
N LEU A 35 -17.78 10.43 -0.09
CA LEU A 35 -16.88 11.10 0.85
C LEU A 35 -15.87 12.01 0.13
N ILE A 36 -15.55 11.70 -1.13
CA ILE A 36 -14.55 12.41 -1.93
C ILE A 36 -15.22 12.95 -3.20
N ALA A 37 -15.90 14.08 -3.06
CA ALA A 37 -16.49 14.80 -4.17
C ALA A 37 -15.44 15.66 -4.88
N ILE A 38 -15.12 15.32 -6.13
CA ILE A 38 -14.14 16.04 -6.95
C ILE A 38 -14.61 17.50 -7.14
N ASN A 39 -13.66 18.44 -7.05
CA ASN A 39 -13.87 19.89 -7.11
C ASN A 39 -14.75 20.47 -5.98
N LYS A 40 -15.06 19.69 -4.93
CA LYS A 40 -15.85 20.15 -3.77
C LYS A 40 -15.18 19.84 -2.44
N THR A 41 -14.69 18.61 -2.26
CA THR A 41 -14.02 18.18 -1.04
C THR A 41 -12.67 18.87 -0.90
N THR A 42 -12.38 19.39 0.29
CA THR A 42 -11.13 20.09 0.62
C THR A 42 -10.12 19.16 1.27
N GLU A 43 -8.85 19.58 1.32
CA GLU A 43 -7.80 18.91 2.09
C GLU A 43 -8.21 18.68 3.56
N LYS A 44 -8.86 19.67 4.18
CA LYS A 44 -9.33 19.57 5.55
C LYS A 44 -10.35 18.45 5.70
N ASP A 45 -11.33 18.37 4.80
CA ASP A 45 -12.35 17.31 4.82
C ASP A 45 -11.71 15.93 4.68
N ILE A 46 -10.67 15.79 3.84
CA ILE A 46 -9.92 14.54 3.68
C ILE A 46 -9.21 14.14 4.98
N ILE A 47 -8.58 15.09 5.68
CA ILE A 47 -7.97 14.82 6.99
C ILE A 47 -9.03 14.47 8.03
N ASP A 48 -10.15 15.19 8.04
CA ASP A 48 -11.23 14.97 9.00
C ASP A 48 -11.88 13.60 8.81
N ILE A 49 -11.98 13.10 7.57
CA ILE A 49 -12.56 11.78 7.26
C ILE A 49 -11.53 10.65 7.43
N PHE A 50 -10.34 10.79 6.85
CA PHE A 50 -9.37 9.69 6.69
C PHE A 50 -8.19 9.76 7.68
N GLY A 51 -8.08 10.85 8.44
CA GLY A 51 -6.94 11.13 9.30
C GLY A 51 -5.72 11.60 8.51
N LYS A 52 -4.59 11.72 9.22
CA LYS A 52 -3.32 12.16 8.64
C LYS A 52 -2.81 11.16 7.59
N PRO A 53 -2.38 11.61 6.39
CA PRO A 53 -1.81 10.73 5.38
C PRO A 53 -0.47 10.15 5.85
N TYR A 54 -0.09 9.02 5.26
CA TYR A 54 1.19 8.40 5.54
C TYR A 54 2.34 9.14 4.85
N PHE A 55 2.13 9.59 3.61
CA PHE A 55 3.05 10.47 2.89
C PHE A 55 2.30 11.63 2.22
N ILE A 56 3.01 12.74 2.08
CA ILE A 56 2.60 13.86 1.25
C ILE A 56 3.63 13.96 0.13
N VAL A 57 3.17 13.90 -1.11
CA VAL A 57 4.02 14.08 -2.29
C VAL A 57 3.69 15.44 -2.89
N SER A 58 4.69 16.30 -2.93
CA SER A 58 4.61 17.61 -3.57
C SER A 58 5.85 17.76 -4.44
N ARG A 59 5.70 17.66 -5.76
CA ARG A 59 6.76 17.99 -6.73
C ARG A 59 6.30 19.21 -7.53
N LYS A 60 7.24 20.03 -8.01
CA LYS A 60 6.94 21.23 -8.83
C LYS A 60 5.98 20.97 -10.01
N GLU A 61 5.92 19.73 -10.49
CA GLU A 61 5.16 19.33 -11.70
C GLU A 61 4.11 18.23 -11.43
N SER A 62 3.92 17.80 -10.17
CA SER A 62 2.98 16.73 -9.82
C SER A 62 1.95 17.27 -8.84
N PRO A 63 0.65 16.92 -8.96
CA PRO A 63 -0.37 17.40 -8.05
C PRO A 63 0.04 17.13 -6.60
N TYR A 64 -0.27 18.09 -5.73
CA TYR A 64 -0.15 17.90 -4.29
C TYR A 64 -0.96 16.66 -3.91
N THR A 65 -0.31 15.62 -3.38
CA THR A 65 -0.94 14.29 -3.24
C THR A 65 -0.80 13.74 -1.84
N TYR A 66 -1.91 13.29 -1.26
CA TYR A 66 -1.94 12.52 -0.03
C TYR A 66 -1.94 11.04 -0.32
N ILE A 67 -1.09 10.28 0.38
CA ILE A 67 -0.96 8.84 0.19
C ILE A 67 -1.26 8.12 1.51
N TYR A 68 -2.25 7.24 1.47
CA TYR A 68 -2.64 6.35 2.55
C TYR A 68 -2.27 4.91 2.20
N HIS A 69 -1.13 4.47 2.73
CA HIS A 69 -0.62 3.12 2.51
C HIS A 69 -1.27 2.08 3.41
N LYS A 70 -1.29 0.82 2.96
CA LYS A 70 -1.78 -0.35 3.72
C LYS A 70 -3.14 -0.12 4.37
N GLY A 71 -4.04 0.54 3.65
CA GLY A 71 -5.37 0.86 4.13
C GLY A 71 -5.41 1.71 5.40
N THR A 72 -4.42 2.59 5.61
CA THR A 72 -4.36 3.47 6.79
C THR A 72 -5.54 4.45 6.87
N TYR A 73 -6.13 4.81 5.72
CA TYR A 73 -7.37 5.60 5.62
C TYR A 73 -8.54 4.99 6.43
N TYR A 74 -8.48 3.69 6.72
CA TYR A 74 -9.40 2.99 7.61
C TYR A 74 -8.73 2.45 8.88
N THR A 75 -7.66 1.64 8.74
CA THR A 75 -7.12 0.84 9.85
C THR A 75 -6.54 1.65 11.00
N LYS A 76 -5.93 2.80 10.71
CA LYS A 76 -5.31 3.72 11.69
C LYS A 76 -6.14 4.98 11.95
N ASN A 77 -7.42 4.93 11.60
CA ASN A 77 -8.33 6.05 11.80
C ASN A 77 -9.00 6.01 13.18
N ASN A 78 -9.57 7.13 13.62
CA ASN A 78 -10.28 7.24 14.89
C ASN A 78 -11.59 6.41 14.88
N VAL A 79 -12.18 6.20 16.06
CA VAL A 79 -13.35 5.31 16.22
C VAL A 79 -14.59 5.84 15.47
N GLN A 80 -14.81 7.15 15.47
CA GLN A 80 -15.98 7.76 14.83
C GLN A 80 -15.91 7.63 13.31
N ASN A 81 -14.78 7.99 12.71
CA ASN A 81 -14.53 7.87 11.28
C ASN A 81 -14.55 6.41 10.84
N LYS A 82 -14.03 5.49 11.65
CA LYS A 82 -14.16 4.05 11.38
C LYS A 82 -15.61 3.60 11.30
N LYS A 83 -16.52 4.14 12.14
CA LYS A 83 -17.96 3.81 12.06
C LYS A 83 -18.56 4.30 10.75
N ILE A 84 -18.26 5.54 10.35
CA ILE A 84 -18.72 6.13 9.08
C ILE A 84 -18.20 5.31 7.89
N LEU A 85 -16.88 5.06 7.85
CA LEU A 85 -16.25 4.26 6.79
C LEU A 85 -16.79 2.83 6.76
N LYS A 86 -17.02 2.21 7.92
CA LYS A 86 -17.61 0.86 8.01
C LYS A 86 -19.02 0.79 7.42
N ALA A 87 -19.80 1.86 7.52
CA ALA A 87 -21.15 1.90 6.94
C ALA A 87 -21.14 2.03 5.41
N LEU A 88 -20.05 2.56 4.84
CA LEU A 88 -19.93 2.83 3.41
C LEU A 88 -19.13 1.74 2.68
N LEU A 89 -18.11 1.17 3.34
CA LEU A 89 -17.25 0.16 2.74
C LEU A 89 -17.97 -1.19 2.57
N PRO A 90 -17.65 -1.97 1.52
CA PRO A 90 -18.22 -3.29 1.31
C PRO A 90 -17.97 -4.21 2.50
N VAL A 91 -18.96 -5.04 2.82
CA VAL A 91 -18.96 -5.96 3.97
C VAL A 91 -17.71 -6.85 3.92
N GLU A 92 -17.41 -7.44 2.77
CA GLU A 92 -16.26 -8.31 2.54
C GLU A 92 -14.93 -7.65 2.93
N ILE A 93 -14.84 -6.33 2.76
CA ILE A 93 -13.65 -5.53 3.01
C ILE A 93 -13.54 -5.15 4.49
N VAL A 94 -14.66 -4.79 5.12
CA VAL A 94 -14.73 -4.47 6.54
C VAL A 94 -14.35 -5.68 7.39
N TYR A 95 -14.88 -6.86 7.05
CA TYR A 95 -14.60 -8.10 7.78
C TYR A 95 -13.21 -8.66 7.44
N SER A 96 -12.71 -8.43 6.23
CA SER A 96 -11.36 -8.84 5.82
C SER A 96 -10.36 -7.68 5.94
N GLN A 97 -9.89 -7.41 7.16
CA GLN A 97 -8.82 -6.42 7.39
C GLN A 97 -7.58 -6.64 6.51
N LYS A 98 -7.33 -7.89 6.09
CA LYS A 98 -6.26 -8.25 5.16
C LYS A 98 -6.42 -7.54 3.81
N VAL A 99 -7.65 -7.50 3.28
CA VAL A 99 -7.97 -6.87 1.99
C VAL A 99 -7.69 -5.37 2.05
N ILE A 100 -8.17 -4.67 3.08
CA ILE A 100 -7.87 -3.24 3.29
C ILE A 100 -6.36 -2.98 3.37
N LYS A 101 -5.62 -3.82 4.11
CA LYS A 101 -4.16 -3.69 4.28
C LYS A 101 -3.38 -3.89 2.99
N GLU A 102 -4.00 -4.51 1.98
CA GLU A 102 -3.44 -4.69 0.65
C GLU A 102 -3.81 -3.53 -0.29
N THR A 103 -4.42 -2.44 0.18
CA THR A 103 -4.76 -1.27 -0.67
C THR A 103 -3.93 -0.03 -0.34
N PHE A 104 -3.82 0.86 -1.32
CA PHE A 104 -3.38 2.24 -1.14
C PHE A 104 -4.39 3.20 -1.75
N LEU A 105 -4.62 4.33 -1.08
CA LEU A 105 -5.47 5.44 -1.53
C LEU A 105 -4.57 6.66 -1.77
N GLU A 106 -4.64 7.21 -2.97
CA GLU A 106 -4.04 8.48 -3.36
C GLU A 106 -5.13 9.52 -3.56
N VAL A 107 -4.98 10.70 -2.98
CA VAL A 107 -5.89 11.83 -3.18
C VAL A 107 -5.09 12.99 -3.76
N TYR A 108 -5.46 13.44 -4.94
CA TYR A 108 -4.81 14.51 -5.70
C TYR A 108 -5.53 15.82 -5.44
N PHE A 109 -4.77 16.86 -5.12
CA PHE A 109 -5.28 18.20 -4.86
C PHE A 109 -4.69 19.20 -5.83
N ASP A 110 -5.47 20.25 -6.05
CA ASP A 110 -4.99 21.50 -6.58
C ASP A 110 -4.01 22.16 -5.61
N ILE A 111 -2.88 22.65 -6.14
CA ILE A 111 -1.80 23.17 -5.30
C ILE A 111 -2.23 24.43 -4.55
N ASP A 112 -3.02 25.29 -5.21
CA ASP A 112 -3.39 26.61 -4.71
C ASP A 112 -4.65 26.53 -3.84
N SER A 113 -5.73 25.96 -4.38
CA SER A 113 -7.02 25.92 -3.69
C SER A 113 -7.13 24.80 -2.65
N LYS A 114 -6.23 23.82 -2.65
CA LYS A 114 -6.29 22.62 -1.79
C LYS A 114 -7.60 21.82 -1.93
N ILE A 115 -8.25 21.95 -3.08
CA ILE A 115 -9.46 21.20 -3.42
C ILE A 115 -9.07 19.90 -4.13
N VAL A 116 -9.78 18.81 -3.84
CA VAL A 116 -9.56 17.51 -4.49
C VAL A 116 -9.85 17.59 -5.99
N LYS A 117 -8.88 17.20 -6.81
CA LYS A 117 -8.99 17.09 -8.27
C LYS A 117 -9.18 15.66 -8.76
N GLY A 118 -8.85 14.69 -7.92
CA GLY A 118 -9.10 13.28 -8.20
C GLY A 118 -8.60 12.41 -7.06
N TYR A 119 -8.91 11.13 -7.13
CA TYR A 119 -8.36 10.14 -6.22
C TYR A 119 -8.28 8.79 -6.91
N LYS A 120 -7.45 7.92 -6.36
CA LYS A 120 -7.18 6.60 -6.90
C LYS A 120 -7.06 5.62 -5.76
N ILE A 121 -7.72 4.48 -5.88
CA ILE A 121 -7.57 3.36 -4.95
C ILE A 121 -7.14 2.12 -5.72
N GLU A 122 -6.04 1.51 -5.27
CA GLU A 122 -5.49 0.32 -5.91
C GLU A 122 -5.01 -0.68 -4.87
N LYS A 123 -5.09 -1.95 -5.24
CA LYS A 123 -4.39 -3.01 -4.53
C LYS A 123 -2.88 -2.84 -4.76
N TYR A 124 -2.06 -3.01 -3.73
CA TYR A 124 -0.62 -3.12 -3.89
C TYR A 124 -0.32 -4.14 -4.98
N PRO A 125 0.63 -3.86 -5.88
CA PRO A 125 1.14 -4.89 -6.76
C PRO A 125 1.60 -6.04 -5.86
N GLU A 126 0.96 -7.20 -6.02
CA GLU A 126 1.45 -8.41 -5.39
C GLU A 126 2.92 -8.49 -5.78
N LYS A 127 3.83 -8.42 -4.78
CA LYS A 127 5.24 -8.66 -5.05
C LYS A 127 5.27 -10.04 -5.70
N LYS A 128 5.44 -10.10 -7.02
CA LYS A 128 5.79 -11.33 -7.70
C LYS A 128 7.06 -11.75 -7.00
N LYS A 129 6.97 -12.74 -6.11
CA LYS A 129 8.15 -13.44 -5.60
C LYS A 129 8.75 -14.14 -6.81
N LYS A 130 9.49 -13.42 -7.66
CA LYS A 130 10.60 -14.02 -8.38
C LYS A 130 11.69 -14.21 -7.33
N VAL A 131 11.48 -15.20 -6.45
CA VAL A 131 12.57 -15.83 -5.75
C VAL A 131 12.95 -17.00 -6.65
N THR A 132 13.73 -16.73 -7.68
CA THR A 132 14.71 -17.74 -8.10
C THR A 132 15.64 -17.83 -6.88
N SER A 133 15.45 -18.86 -6.05
CA SER A 133 16.27 -19.06 -4.87
C SER A 133 17.63 -19.56 -5.31
N ASP A 134 18.42 -18.70 -5.94
CA ASP A 134 19.82 -18.99 -6.14
C ASP A 134 20.47 -18.99 -4.76
N LYS A 135 21.17 -20.07 -4.42
CA LYS A 135 21.79 -20.31 -3.11
C LYS A 135 22.57 -19.09 -2.60
N LYS A 136 23.22 -18.36 -3.52
CA LYS A 136 23.96 -17.12 -3.27
C LYS A 136 23.10 -15.98 -2.71
N THR A 137 21.83 -15.89 -3.12
CA THR A 137 20.88 -14.87 -2.66
C THR A 137 20.37 -15.18 -1.25
N LEU A 138 20.15 -16.46 -0.95
CA LEU A 138 19.80 -16.92 0.40
C LEU A 138 20.96 -16.71 1.38
N GLU A 139 22.18 -17.05 0.99
CA GLU A 139 23.39 -16.82 1.79
C GLU A 139 23.60 -15.32 2.07
N LYS A 140 23.38 -14.44 1.08
CA LYS A 140 23.47 -12.99 1.28
C LYS A 140 22.43 -12.48 2.28
N LEU A 141 21.18 -12.94 2.16
CA LEU A 141 20.09 -12.55 3.07
C LEU A 141 20.34 -13.05 4.51
N GLU A 142 20.89 -14.26 4.65
CA GLU A 142 21.23 -14.82 5.95
C GLU A 142 22.41 -14.09 6.60
N ASN A 143 23.45 -13.76 5.84
CA ASN A 143 24.56 -12.95 6.34
C ASN A 143 24.13 -11.54 6.74
N GLU A 144 23.29 -10.88 5.95
CA GLU A 144 22.74 -9.58 6.34
C GLU A 144 21.88 -9.66 7.61
N LYS A 145 21.11 -10.73 7.78
CA LYS A 145 20.33 -10.96 9.00
C LYS A 145 21.27 -11.14 10.20
N ARG A 146 22.32 -11.96 10.08
CA ARG A 146 23.33 -12.16 11.13
C ARG A 146 24.03 -10.85 11.52
N LEU A 147 24.41 -10.02 10.54
CA LEU A 147 25.01 -8.72 10.80
C LEU A 147 24.05 -7.77 11.52
N ARG A 148 22.79 -7.70 11.07
CA ARG A 148 21.76 -6.88 11.73
C ARG A 148 21.52 -7.32 13.17
N ASP A 149 21.45 -8.63 13.43
CA ASP A 149 21.26 -9.15 14.78
C ASP A 149 22.49 -8.90 15.66
N LYS A 150 23.71 -9.02 15.11
CA LYS A 150 24.97 -8.74 15.83
C LYS A 150 25.07 -7.29 16.30
N TYR A 151 24.67 -6.33 15.47
CA TYR A 151 24.80 -4.90 15.76
C TYR A 151 23.51 -4.25 16.28
N ARG A 152 22.47 -5.04 16.55
CA ARG A 152 21.13 -4.55 16.94
C ARG A 152 21.14 -3.65 18.18
N ASN A 153 22.06 -3.93 19.11
CA ASN A 153 22.22 -3.20 20.37
C ASN A 153 23.65 -2.65 20.53
N ALA A 154 24.45 -2.62 19.46
CA ALA A 154 25.84 -2.16 19.52
C ALA A 154 25.90 -0.63 19.48
N ASP A 155 26.88 -0.05 20.17
CA ASP A 155 27.15 1.39 20.11
C ASP A 155 27.60 1.76 18.67
N PRO A 156 27.12 2.88 18.09
CA PRO A 156 27.55 3.34 16.77
C PRO A 156 29.07 3.41 16.59
N THR A 157 29.80 3.71 17.66
CA THR A 157 31.26 3.81 17.68
C THR A 157 31.92 2.43 17.56
N ASP A 158 31.33 1.40 18.17
CA ASP A 158 31.79 0.00 18.09
C ASP A 158 31.53 -0.61 16.71
N ILE A 159 30.44 -0.19 16.05
CA ILE A 159 30.14 -0.57 14.66
C ILE A 159 31.20 0.03 13.72
N LEU A 160 31.54 1.31 13.91
CA LEU A 160 32.51 2.03 13.10
C LEU A 160 33.93 1.45 13.25
N ASN A 161 34.36 1.17 14.48
CA ASN A 161 35.67 0.56 14.76
C ASN A 161 35.77 -0.85 14.16
N ASN A 162 34.71 -1.67 14.25
CA ASN A 162 34.69 -3.01 13.64
C ASN A 162 34.68 -3.00 12.11
N LEU A 163 34.26 -1.91 11.47
CA LEU A 163 34.29 -1.75 10.01
C LEU A 163 35.63 -1.19 9.53
N LEU A 164 36.23 -0.27 10.28
CA LEU A 164 37.50 0.39 9.92
C LEU A 164 38.73 -0.46 10.22
N PHE A 165 38.74 -1.24 11.32
CA PHE A 165 39.93 -1.99 11.77
C PHE A 165 39.90 -3.48 11.40
N LYS A 166 38.99 -3.91 10.53
CA LYS A 166 38.92 -5.31 10.08
C LYS A 166 39.86 -5.64 8.92
N GLU A 167 40.59 -4.65 8.41
CA GLU A 167 41.60 -4.80 7.34
C GLU A 167 43.04 -4.52 7.83
N LEU A 168 43.32 -4.76 9.11
CA LEU A 168 44.69 -4.87 9.65
C LEU A 168 44.93 -6.27 10.23
#